data_AF-A0A6B3H2J1-F1
#
_entry.id   AF-A0A6B3H2J1-F1
#
_cell.length_a   1.000
_cell.length_b   1.000
_cell.length_c   1.000
_cell.angle_alpha   90.00
_cell.angle_beta   90.00
_cell.angle_gamma   90.00
#
_symmetry.space_group_name_H-M   'P 1'
#
loop_
_entity.id
_entity.type
_entity.pdbx_description
1 polymer ?
#
loop_
_entity_poly.entity_id
_entity_poly.type
_entity_poly.pdbx_seq_one_letter_code
_entity_poly.pdbx_strand_id
1 'polypeptide(L)'
;MRSVRVRILAIFAVLVIAGVGAWQLLPTGEAKTDAITVGTSDIVTSLDPAGAYDAGSWAIYSNIYQSLMTFKPGAIVPEPDAAESCAFVGQKLQTYQCKLRDDLTFSNGRKIT
;
A
#
# COMPACT_ATOMS: atom_id res chain seq x y z
N MET A 1 14.58 3.41 -47.12
CA MET A 1 14.46 4.12 -45.82
C MET A 1 13.03 4.60 -45.51
N ARG A 2 12.33 5.26 -46.45
CA ARG A 2 10.97 5.82 -46.23
C ARG A 2 9.90 4.75 -45.96
N SER A 3 9.94 3.62 -46.69
CA SER A 3 9.02 2.47 -46.51
C SER A 3 9.19 1.75 -45.17
N VAL A 4 10.41 1.66 -44.65
CA VAL A 4 10.71 1.03 -43.35
C VAL A 4 10.15 1.89 -42.20
N ARG A 5 10.30 3.21 -42.28
CA ARG A 5 9.74 4.15 -41.30
C ARG A 5 8.20 4.12 -41.25
N VAL A 6 7.55 4.00 -42.41
CA VAL A 6 6.08 3.88 -42.50
C VAL A 6 5.58 2.58 -41.86
N ARG A 7 6.29 1.46 -42.06
CA ARG A 7 5.94 0.17 -41.44
C ARG A 7 6.10 0.20 -39.92
N ILE A 8 7.19 0.80 -39.42
CA ILE A 8 7.42 0.95 -37.97
C ILE A 8 6.30 1.78 -37.32
N LEU A 9 5.94 2.91 -37.92
CA LEU A 9 4.87 3.77 -37.40
C LEU A 9 3.50 3.07 -37.41
N ALA A 10 3.20 2.31 -38.46
CA ALA A 10 1.95 1.55 -38.53
C ALA A 10 1.87 0.45 -37.45
N ILE A 11 2.96 -0.28 -37.21
CA ILE A 11 3.02 -1.30 -36.15
C ILE A 11 2.84 -0.65 -34.78
N PHE A 12 3.51 0.48 -34.53
CA PHE A 12 3.40 1.20 -33.26
C PHE A 12 1.96 1.68 -33.01
N ALA A 13 1.31 2.22 -34.05
CA ALA A 13 -0.09 2.64 -33.97
C ALA A 13 -1.04 1.47 -33.64
N VAL A 14 -0.84 0.30 -34.27
CA VAL A 14 -1.63 -0.90 -33.99
C VAL A 14 -1.43 -1.37 -32.54
N LEU A 15 -0.19 -1.38 -32.04
CA LEU A 15 0.12 -1.77 -30.66
C LEU A 15 -0.52 -0.82 -29.64
N VAL A 16 -0.50 0.49 -29.90
CA VAL A 16 -1.14 1.49 -29.02
C VAL A 16 -2.66 1.29 -29.02
N ILE A 17 -3.29 1.11 -30.17
CA ILE A 17 -4.74 0.89 -30.27
C ILE A 17 -5.15 -0.41 -29.56
N ALA A 18 -4.40 -1.50 -29.79
CA ALA A 18 -4.64 -2.77 -29.12
C ALA A 18 -4.44 -2.66 -27.60
N GLY A 19 -3.41 -1.93 -27.15
CA GLY A 19 -3.15 -1.69 -25.73
C GLY A 19 -4.27 -0.90 -25.05
N VAL A 20 -4.74 0.18 -25.67
CA VAL A 20 -5.86 0.99 -25.15
C VAL A 20 -7.16 0.19 -25.15
N GLY A 21 -7.44 -0.54 -26.23
CA GLY A 21 -8.63 -1.40 -26.32
C GLY A 21 -8.62 -2.51 -25.26
N ALA A 22 -7.47 -3.15 -25.04
CA ALA A 22 -7.31 -4.15 -23.98
C ALA A 22 -7.48 -3.52 -22.58
N TRP A 23 -6.96 -2.32 -22.35
CA TRP A 23 -7.10 -1.60 -21.08
C TRP A 23 -8.57 -1.26 -20.78
N GLN A 24 -9.34 -0.83 -21.78
CA GLN A 24 -10.77 -0.55 -21.60
C GLN A 24 -11.62 -1.80 -21.30
N LEU A 25 -11.13 -2.99 -21.65
CA LEU A 25 -11.79 -4.26 -21.36
C LEU A 25 -11.36 -4.87 -20.03
N LEU A 26 -10.36 -4.28 -19.34
CA LEU A 26 -10.04 -4.67 -17.98
C LEU A 26 -11.20 -4.27 -17.07
N PRO A 27 -11.63 -5.13 -16.13
CA PRO A 27 -12.67 -4.79 -15.18
C PRO A 27 -12.26 -3.55 -14.39
N THR A 28 -12.85 -2.40 -14.70
CA THR A 28 -12.87 -1.27 -13.77
C THR A 28 -13.91 -1.61 -12.73
N GLY A 29 -13.51 -2.36 -11.70
CA GLY A 29 -14.40 -2.62 -10.57
C GLY A 29 -14.84 -1.27 -10.02
N GLU A 30 -16.12 -0.92 -10.20
CA GLU A 30 -16.69 0.24 -9.51
C GLU A 30 -16.38 0.07 -8.03
N ALA A 31 -15.79 1.10 -7.42
CA ALA A 31 -15.46 1.08 -6.02
C ALA A 31 -16.77 0.94 -5.23
N LYS A 32 -17.05 -0.26 -4.71
CA LYS A 32 -18.18 -0.49 -3.81
C LYS A 32 -17.95 0.37 -2.57
N THR A 33 -18.86 1.31 -2.33
CA THR A 33 -18.85 2.17 -1.14
C THR A 33 -19.61 1.56 0.04
N ASP A 34 -20.17 0.35 -0.15
CA ASP A 34 -20.91 -0.35 0.89
C ASP A 34 -19.97 -0.74 2.04
N ALA A 35 -20.45 -0.55 3.27
CA ALA A 35 -19.71 -0.97 4.44
C ALA A 35 -19.51 -2.49 4.45
N ILE A 36 -18.31 -2.93 4.83
CA ILE A 36 -18.01 -4.34 5.06
C ILE A 36 -18.31 -4.66 6.52
N THR A 37 -19.28 -5.54 6.76
CA THR A 37 -19.56 -6.04 8.10
C THR A 37 -18.67 -7.23 8.41
N VAL A 38 -17.87 -7.12 9.48
CA VAL A 38 -17.03 -8.20 10.00
C VAL A 38 -17.53 -8.57 11.40
N GLY A 39 -17.98 -9.82 11.56
CA GLY A 39 -18.38 -10.35 12.87
C GLY A 39 -17.20 -10.99 13.59
N THR A 40 -17.06 -10.71 14.89
CA THR A 40 -16.07 -11.34 15.77
C THR A 40 -16.65 -11.57 17.16
N SER A 41 -16.14 -12.59 17.87
CA SER A 41 -16.39 -12.81 19.30
C SER A 41 -15.36 -12.11 20.20
N ASP A 42 -14.27 -11.61 19.62
CA ASP A 42 -13.22 -10.92 20.36
C ASP A 42 -13.74 -9.57 20.90
N ILE A 43 -13.24 -9.18 22.06
CA ILE A 43 -13.58 -7.92 22.72
C ILE A 43 -12.47 -6.92 22.44
N VAL A 44 -12.83 -5.69 22.09
CA VAL A 44 -11.87 -4.56 22.03
C VAL A 44 -11.62 -4.07 23.45
N THR A 45 -10.43 -4.31 24.01
CA THR A 45 -10.14 -3.93 25.40
C THR A 45 -9.66 -2.48 25.53
N SER A 46 -8.92 -1.98 24.54
CA SER A 46 -8.43 -0.60 24.49
C SER A 46 -8.25 -0.14 23.05
N LEU A 47 -8.45 1.17 22.80
CA LEU A 47 -8.12 1.81 21.53
C LEU A 47 -6.72 2.46 21.54
N ASP A 48 -6.08 2.53 22.70
CA ASP A 48 -4.67 2.87 22.85
C ASP A 48 -3.82 1.60 22.68
N PRO A 49 -3.02 1.49 21.60
CA PRO A 49 -2.17 0.32 21.35
C PRO A 49 -1.17 0.01 22.46
N ALA A 50 -0.81 0.99 23.31
CA ALA A 50 0.08 0.75 24.44
C ALA A 50 -0.58 -0.07 25.57
N GLY A 51 -1.92 -0.15 25.56
CA GLY A 51 -2.72 -0.79 26.60
C GLY A 51 -3.40 -2.10 26.21
N ALA A 52 -3.21 -2.60 24.97
CA ALA A 52 -3.90 -3.80 24.49
C ALA A 52 -2.94 -4.89 23.99
N TYR A 53 -3.36 -6.14 24.19
CA TYR A 53 -2.69 -7.34 23.67
C TYR A 53 -3.67 -8.35 23.07
N ASP A 54 -4.98 -8.05 23.07
CA ASP A 54 -6.01 -8.91 22.53
C ASP A 54 -6.21 -8.74 21.01
N ALA A 55 -6.74 -9.76 20.35
CA ALA A 55 -6.94 -9.77 18.90
C ALA A 55 -8.00 -8.76 18.43
N GLY A 56 -9.01 -8.46 19.26
CA GLY A 56 -10.10 -7.55 18.90
C GLY A 56 -9.60 -6.12 18.70
N SER A 57 -8.81 -5.62 19.65
CA SER A 57 -8.13 -4.33 19.56
C SER A 57 -7.16 -4.27 18.36
N TRP A 58 -6.37 -5.32 18.13
CA TRP A 58 -5.47 -5.39 16.97
C TRP A 58 -6.21 -5.34 15.63
N ALA A 59 -7.40 -5.95 15.53
CA ALA A 59 -8.23 -5.88 14.33
C ALA A 59 -8.70 -4.45 14.02
N ILE A 60 -8.89 -3.61 15.04
CA ILE A 60 -9.18 -2.18 14.86
C ILE A 60 -7.92 -1.40 14.48
N TYR A 61 -6.77 -1.67 15.12
CA TYR A 61 -5.53 -0.92 14.90
C TYR A 61 -5.06 -0.95 13.46
N SER A 62 -5.20 -2.08 12.77
CA SER A 62 -4.82 -2.21 11.35
C SER A 62 -5.61 -1.29 10.42
N ASN A 63 -6.73 -0.72 10.87
CA ASN A 63 -7.55 0.21 10.11
C ASN A 63 -7.34 1.69 10.50
N ILE A 64 -6.89 1.97 11.72
CA ILE A 64 -6.84 3.34 12.27
C ILE A 64 -5.42 3.85 12.56
N TYR A 65 -4.41 2.97 12.63
CA TYR A 65 -3.02 3.32 12.83
C TYR A 65 -2.17 2.84 11.66
N GLN A 66 -1.16 3.63 11.31
CA GLN A 66 -0.16 3.30 10.32
C GLN A 66 1.16 2.93 11.00
N SER A 67 1.82 1.88 10.52
CA SER A 67 3.12 1.43 11.03
C SER A 67 4.25 1.89 10.10
N LEU A 68 5.51 1.84 10.55
CA LEU A 68 6.66 2.14 9.69
C LEU A 68 6.77 1.14 8.52
N MET A 69 6.51 -0.14 8.82
CA MET A 69 6.48 -1.26 7.90
C MET A 69 5.14 -1.99 8.05
N THR A 70 4.69 -2.68 7.01
CA THR A 70 3.45 -3.47 7.02
C THR A 70 3.62 -4.80 6.27
N PHE A 71 2.62 -5.68 6.38
CA PHE A 71 2.50 -6.88 5.56
C PHE A 71 1.30 -6.73 4.64
N LYS A 72 1.53 -6.85 3.33
CA LYS A 72 0.42 -6.99 2.36
C LYS A 72 -0.39 -8.25 2.65
N PRO A 73 -1.69 -8.28 2.29
CA PRO A 73 -2.50 -9.50 2.38
C PRO A 73 -1.79 -10.69 1.72
N GLY A 74 -1.54 -11.75 2.48
CA GLY A 74 -0.85 -12.96 2.02
C GLY A 74 0.68 -12.88 1.91
N ALA A 75 1.29 -11.73 2.25
CA ALA A 75 2.75 -11.58 2.25
C ALA A 75 3.37 -12.10 3.55
N ILE A 76 4.57 -12.69 3.43
CA ILE A 76 5.38 -13.16 4.57
C ILE A 76 6.62 -12.29 4.82
N VAL A 77 6.86 -11.31 3.95
CA VAL A 77 7.97 -10.35 4.05
C VAL A 77 7.35 -8.97 4.27
N PRO A 78 7.82 -8.20 5.28
CA PRO A 78 7.33 -6.86 5.50
C PRO A 78 7.83 -5.90 4.42
N GLU A 79 7.03 -4.90 4.09
CA GLU A 79 7.37 -3.82 3.16
C GLU A 79 7.14 -2.44 3.81
N PRO A 80 7.75 -1.37 3.28
CA PRO A 80 7.57 -0.02 3.82
C PRO A 80 6.11 0.46 3.74
N ASP A 81 5.66 1.19 4.76
CA ASP A 81 4.33 1.80 4.82
C ASP A 81 4.42 3.32 5.13
N ALA A 82 4.49 3.72 6.41
CA ALA A 82 4.79 5.10 6.76
C ALA A 82 6.25 5.47 6.46
N ALA A 83 7.17 4.50 6.53
CA ALA A 83 8.54 4.70 6.10
C ALA A 83 8.64 4.65 4.56
N GLU A 84 9.53 5.47 3.99
CA GLU A 84 9.98 5.34 2.61
C GLU A 84 10.97 4.17 2.49
N SER A 85 11.81 3.98 3.51
CA SER A 85 12.80 2.91 3.56
C SER A 85 13.15 2.56 5.00
N CYS A 86 13.53 1.31 5.23
CA CYS A 86 14.12 0.87 6.49
C CYS A 86 15.25 -0.12 6.22
N ALA A 87 16.35 -0.03 6.96
CA ALA A 87 17.47 -0.95 6.84
C ALA A 87 18.28 -1.04 8.14
N PHE A 88 18.95 -2.18 8.34
CA PHE A 88 20.02 -2.25 9.34
C PHE A 88 21.21 -1.41 8.85
N VAL A 89 21.76 -0.59 9.74
CA VAL A 89 22.96 0.21 9.46
C VAL A 89 24.14 -0.29 10.28
N GLY A 90 25.33 -0.26 9.65
CA GLY A 90 26.54 -0.86 10.19
C GLY A 90 26.55 -2.39 10.06
N GLN A 91 27.50 -3.03 10.75
CA GLN A 91 27.76 -4.48 10.62
C GLN A 91 27.23 -5.30 11.80
N LYS A 92 26.79 -4.64 12.89
CA LYS A 92 26.46 -5.31 14.17
C LYS A 92 24.97 -5.64 14.35
N LEU A 93 24.11 -5.31 13.38
CA LEU A 93 22.64 -5.50 13.45
C LEU A 93 21.96 -4.87 14.69
N GLN A 94 22.56 -3.80 15.23
CA GLN A 94 22.06 -3.12 16.45
C GLN A 94 21.21 -1.89 16.14
N THR A 95 21.29 -1.37 14.93
CA THR A 95 20.58 -0.15 14.53
C THR A 95 19.77 -0.45 13.29
N TYR A 96 18.45 -0.38 13.42
CA TYR A 96 17.52 -0.44 12.31
C TYR A 96 16.98 0.97 12.07
N GLN A 97 17.40 1.58 10.96
CA GLN A 97 17.09 2.96 10.65
C GLN A 97 15.99 3.01 9.59
N CYS A 98 14.95 3.80 9.85
CA CYS A 98 13.88 4.09 8.91
C CYS A 98 13.91 5.57 8.52
N LYS A 99 13.65 5.85 7.24
CA LYS A 99 13.36 7.20 6.74
C LYS A 99 11.85 7.33 6.58
N LEU A 100 11.24 8.25 7.31
CA LEU A 100 9.82 8.53 7.19
C LEU A 100 9.51 9.21 5.85
N ARG A 101 8.32 9.00 5.32
CA ARG A 101 7.82 9.78 4.18
C ARG A 101 7.46 11.21 4.60
N ASP A 102 7.74 12.17 3.73
CA ASP A 102 7.53 13.60 4.01
C ASP A 102 6.07 14.08 3.79
N ASP A 103 5.25 13.26 3.12
CA ASP A 103 3.87 13.59 2.77
C ASP A 103 2.85 13.20 3.84
N LEU A 104 3.28 12.59 4.95
CA LEU A 104 2.38 12.08 5.97
C LEU A 104 1.82 13.17 6.89
N THR A 105 0.52 13.06 7.16
CA THR A 105 -0.20 13.89 8.13
C THR A 105 -1.14 13.03 8.95
N PHE A 106 -1.26 13.33 10.23
CA PHE A 106 -2.33 12.79 11.07
C PHE A 106 -3.70 13.27 10.57
N SER A 107 -4.76 12.59 11.00
CA SER A 107 -6.15 12.95 10.69
C SER A 107 -6.54 14.38 11.10
N ASN A 108 -5.82 14.97 12.05
CA ASN A 108 -6.00 16.37 12.47
C ASN A 108 -5.14 17.38 11.69
N GLY A 109 -4.46 16.95 10.62
CA GLY A 109 -3.66 17.80 9.74
C GLY A 109 -2.23 18.07 10.21
N ARG A 110 -1.83 17.65 11.42
CA ARG A 110 -0.44 17.78 11.86
C ARG A 110 0.49 16.86 11.06
N LYS A 111 1.68 17.34 10.72
CA LYS A 111 2.72 16.53 10.09
C LYS A 111 3.16 15.39 11.00
N ILE A 112 3.38 14.21 10.41
CA ILE A 112 4.10 13.11 11.07
C ILE A 112 5.59 13.38 10.87
N THR A 113 6.38 13.18 11.93
CA THR A 113 7.83 13.49 11.97
C THR A 113 8.60 12.32 12.57
#